data_AF-A0A1H2Z2F5-F1
#
_entry.id   AF-A0A1H2Z2F5-F1
#
_cell.length_a   1.000
_cell.length_b   1.000
_cell.length_c   1.000
_cell.angle_alpha   90.00
_cell.angle_beta   90.00
_cell.angle_gamma   90.00
#
_symmetry.space_group_name_H-M   'P 1'
#
loop_
_entity.id
_entity.type
_entity.pdbx_description
1 polymer ?
#
loop_
_entity_poly.entity_id
_entity_poly.type
_entity_poly.pdbx_seq_one_letter_code
_entity_poly.pdbx_strand_id
1 'polypeptide(L)' 'MERFVELVVAGGLALVAGLWTVRLAAAFSALWLGGVALALLGVAALGVGIARELSPNW' A
#
# COMPACT_ATOMS: atom_id res chain seq x y z
N MET A 1 -7.98 -17.47 -2.80
CA MET A 1 -7.81 -16.62 -4.00
C MET A 1 -8.48 -15.25 -3.88
N GLU A 2 -9.77 -15.14 -3.57
CA GLU A 2 -10.49 -13.83 -3.56
C GLU A 2 -9.84 -12.77 -2.63
N ARG A 3 -9.53 -13.15 -1.39
CA ARG A 3 -8.95 -12.23 -0.39
C ARG A 3 -7.49 -11.85 -0.67
N PHE A 4 -6.75 -12.68 -1.41
CA PHE A 4 -5.41 -12.35 -1.88
C PHE A 4 -5.46 -11.26 -2.95
N VAL A 5 -6.33 -11.44 -3.94
CA VAL A 5 -6.53 -10.48 -5.02
C VAL A 5 -7.03 -9.15 -4.46
N GLU A 6 -7.96 -9.15 -3.50
CA GLU A 6 -8.39 -7.93 -2.81
C GLU A 6 -7.23 -7.20 -2.13
N LEU A 7 -6.40 -7.90 -1.35
CA LEU A 7 -5.24 -7.29 -0.67
C LEU A 7 -4.24 -6.71 -1.67
N VAL A 8 -4.02 -7.40 -2.80
CA VAL A 8 -3.11 -6.94 -3.83
C VAL A 8 -3.64 -5.71 -4.55
N VAL A 9 -4.93 -5.71 -4.94
CA VAL A 9 -5.56 -4.58 -5.63
C VAL A 9 -5.69 -3.38 -4.70
N ALA A 10 -6.17 -3.57 -3.47
CA ALA A 10 -6.28 -2.51 -2.48
C ALA A 10 -4.90 -1.94 -2.10
N GLY A 11 -3.91 -2.81 -1.91
CA GLY A 11 -2.53 -2.42 -1.64
C GLY A 11 -1.91 -1.63 -2.79
N GLY A 12 -2.12 -2.08 -4.03
CA GLY A 12 -1.67 -1.38 -5.23
C GLY A 12 -2.30 0.00 -5.39
N LEU A 13 -3.62 0.11 -5.21
CA LEU A 13 -4.33 1.39 -5.26
C LEU A 13 -3.85 2.36 -4.16
N ALA A 14 -3.68 1.88 -2.94
CA ALA A 14 -3.15 2.67 -1.83
C ALA A 14 -1.72 3.16 -2.12
N LEU A 15 -0.89 2.30 -2.71
CA LEU A 15 0.49 2.62 -3.06
C LEU A 15 0.56 3.70 -4.14
N VAL A 16 -0.23 3.56 -5.21
CA VAL A 16 -0.32 4.56 -6.29
C VAL A 16 -0.84 5.90 -5.76
N ALA A 17 -1.94 5.88 -5.00
CA ALA A 17 -2.50 7.09 -4.40
C ALA A 17 -1.51 7.78 -3.45
N GLY A 18 -0.80 7.00 -2.62
CA GLY A 18 0.22 7.49 -1.71
C GLY A 18 1.38 8.17 -2.44
N LEU A 19 1.96 7.50 -3.45
CA LEU A 19 3.06 8.05 -4.24
C LEU A 19 2.67 9.33 -5.00
N TRP A 20 1.48 9.36 -5.59
CA TRP A 20 0.98 10.57 -6.24
C TRP A 20 0.78 11.71 -5.24
N THR A 21 0.26 11.41 -4.05
CA THR A 21 0.08 12.40 -2.98
C THR A 21 1.42 12.96 -2.52
N VAL A 22 2.43 12.11 -2.30
CA VAL A 22 3.81 12.50 -1.96
C VAL A 22 4.42 13.39 -3.05
N ARG A 23 4.15 13.08 -4.33
CA ARG A 23 4.70 13.84 -5.46
C ARG A 23 4.02 15.20 -5.66
N LEU A 24 2.73 15.32 -5.34
CA LEU A 24 1.94 16.54 -5.53
C LEU A 24 1.93 17.46 -4.31
N ALA A 25 2.08 16.91 -3.10
CA ALA A 25 2.09 17.69 -1.87
C ALA A 25 3.42 18.40 -1.65
N ALA A 26 3.37 19.56 -0.98
CA ALA A 26 4.58 20.25 -0.54
C ALA A 26 5.38 19.38 0.43
N ALA A 27 6.70 19.33 0.27
CA ALA A 27 7.58 18.55 1.12
C ALA A 27 7.37 18.89 2.60
N PHE A 28 7.37 17.87 3.47
CA PHE A 28 7.12 17.97 4.92
C PHE A 28 5.74 18.48 5.34
N SER A 29 4.80 18.70 4.42
CA SER A 29 3.41 18.98 4.80
C SER A 29 2.73 17.76 5.43
N ALA A 30 1.70 17.99 6.24
CA ALA A 30 0.90 16.91 6.82
C ALA A 30 0.30 15.98 5.74
N LEU A 31 -0.08 16.55 4.59
CA LEU A 31 -0.58 15.79 3.44
C LEU A 31 0.51 14.91 2.80
N TRP A 32 1.75 15.42 2.72
CA TRP A 32 2.90 14.65 2.25
C TRP A 32 3.19 13.46 3.19
N LEU A 33 3.17 13.68 4.51
CA LEU A 33 3.32 12.61 5.51
C LEU A 33 2.21 11.56 5.40
N GLY A 34 0.97 12.00 5.19
CA GLY A 34 -0.17 11.11 4.92
C GLY A 34 0.05 10.25 3.67
N GLY A 35 0.54 10.86 2.59
CA GLY A 35 0.91 10.13 1.36
C GLY A 35 2.01 9.10 1.57
N VAL A 36 3.05 9.43 2.36
CA VAL A 36 4.12 8.48 2.72
C VAL A 36 3.54 7.31 3.53
N ALA A 37 2.74 7.60 4.54
CA ALA A 37 2.11 6.56 5.36
C ALA A 37 1.22 5.64 4.50
N LEU A 38 0.44 6.21 3.59
CA LEU A 38 -0.42 5.44 2.68
C LEU A 38 0.40 4.56 1.72
N ALA A 39 1.51 5.07 1.19
CA ALA A 39 2.41 4.30 0.35
C ALA A 39 3.02 3.11 1.10
N LEU A 40 3.47 3.32 2.35
CA LEU A 40 3.98 2.25 3.21
C LEU A 40 2.91 1.19 3.51
N LEU A 41 1.67 1.62 3.75
CA LEU A 41 0.54 0.74 3.99
C LEU A 41 0.23 -0.11 2.75
N GLY A 42 0.29 0.49 1.56
CA GLY A 42 0.18 -0.23 0.29
C GLY A 42 1.27 -1.29 0.10
N VAL A 43 2.53 -0.96 0.42
CA VAL A 43 3.65 -1.92 0.40
C VAL A 43 3.41 -3.07 1.37
N ALA A 44 2.99 -2.77 2.59
CA ALA A 44 2.70 -3.78 3.61
C ALA A 44 1.55 -4.70 3.19
N ALA A 45 0.47 -4.16 2.62
CA ALA A 45 -0.66 -4.93 2.12
C ALA A 45 -0.25 -5.89 0.99
N LEU A 46 0.58 -5.42 0.05
CA LEU A 46 1.16 -6.26 -0.99
C LEU A 46 2.03 -7.38 -0.40
N GLY A 47 2.92 -7.02 0.55
CA GLY A 47 3.80 -7.99 1.20
C GLY A 47 3.04 -9.06 1.97
N VAL A 48 2.00 -8.68 2.72
CA VAL A 48 1.13 -9.63 3.45
C VAL A 48 0.35 -10.50 2.47
N GLY A 49 -0.21 -9.94 1.40
CA GLY A 49 -0.88 -10.71 0.36
C GLY A 49 0.05 -11.80 -0.19
N ILE A 50 1.24 -11.41 -0.64
CA ILE A 50 2.25 -12.33 -1.20
C ILE A 50 2.66 -13.39 -0.17
N ALA A 51 2.93 -13.01 1.07
CA ALA A 51 3.34 -13.95 2.12
C ALA A 51 2.25 -14.99 2.43
N ARG A 52 0.98 -14.59 2.44
CA ARG A 52 -0.14 -15.52 2.66
C ARG A 52 -0.34 -16.50 1.51
N GLU A 53 -0.06 -16.09 0.28
CA GLU A 53 -0.12 -17.00 -0.87
C GLU A 53 1.09 -17.96 -0.88
N LEU A 54 2.28 -17.47 -0.51
CA LEU A 54 3.50 -18.27 -0.46
C LEU A 54 3.54 -19.26 0.71
N SER A 55 2.87 -18.95 1.82
CA SER A 55 2.76 -19.79 3.02
C SER A 55 1.36 -19.67 3.62
N PRO A 56 0.38 -20.43 3.09
CA PRO A 56 -1.02 -20.36 3.54
C PRO A 56 -1.27 -20.87 4.98
N ASN A 57 -0.24 -21.37 5.65
CA ASN A 57 -0.32 -22.03 6.96
C ASN A 57 0.17 -21.15 8.13
N TRP A 58 0.49 -19.88 7.89
CA TRP A 58 0.85 -18.87 8.89
C TRP A 58 -0.25 -17.81 9.05
#